data_AF-A0A2C6WNL9-F1
#
_entry.id   AF-A0A2C6WNL9-F1
#
_cell.length_a   1.000
_cell.length_b   1.000
_cell.length_c   1.000
_cell.angle_alpha   90.00
_cell.angle_beta   90.00
_cell.angle_gamma   90.00
#
_symmetry.space_group_name_H-M   'P 1'
#
loop_
_entity.id
_entity.type
_entity.pdbx_description
1 polymer ?
#
loop_
_entity_poly.entity_id
_entity_poly.type
_entity_poly.pdbx_seq_one_letter_code
_entity_poly.pdbx_strand_id
1 'polypeptide(L)'
;MFENKDDIRLLYQAVSELAEIVGHHPYNTKSISLLCLDLGITLDEYEKVFMAFSRLSNNKNTDAMHIEEFKAILIENVAKYDELTDSQALRFIEGYARNYIPELLPYAEKLYLDLRV
;
A
#
# COMPACT_ATOMS: atom_id res chain seq x y z
N MET A 1 17.31 11.07 17.07
CA MET A 1 18.63 10.51 16.71
C MET A 1 18.50 9.83 15.34
N PHE A 2 18.64 10.66 14.31
CA PHE A 2 18.90 10.40 12.88
C PHE A 2 19.22 11.82 12.39
N GLU A 3 20.49 12.22 12.50
CA GLU A 3 20.85 13.64 12.46
C GLU A 3 21.19 14.11 11.05
N ASN A 4 21.43 13.16 10.14
CA ASN A 4 21.78 13.43 8.76
C ASN A 4 21.12 12.43 7.79
N LYS A 5 21.26 12.73 6.48
CA LYS A 5 20.69 11.91 5.41
C LYS A 5 21.33 10.52 5.30
N ASP A 6 22.56 10.35 5.76
CA ASP A 6 23.28 9.09 5.70
C ASP A 6 22.72 8.09 6.72
N ASP A 7 22.34 8.56 7.92
CA ASP A 7 21.71 7.71 8.93
C ASP A 7 20.34 7.19 8.45
N ILE A 8 19.56 8.04 7.77
CA ILE A 8 18.26 7.66 7.18
C ILE A 8 18.47 6.65 6.05
N ARG A 9 19.50 6.84 5.22
CA ARG A 9 19.84 5.91 4.16
C ARG A 9 20.26 4.55 4.71
N LEU A 10 21.05 4.52 5.77
CA LEU A 10 21.46 3.29 6.43
C LEU A 10 20.27 2.58 7.08
N LEU A 11 19.35 3.32 7.69
CA LEU A 11 18.11 2.77 8.23
C LEU A 11 17.24 2.14 7.12
N TYR A 12 17.03 2.87 6.03
CA TYR A 12 16.28 2.36 4.89
C TYR A 12 16.93 1.09 4.34
N GLN A 13 18.26 1.08 4.16
CA GLN A 13 18.98 -0.10 3.70
C GLN A 13 18.79 -1.30 4.66
N ALA A 14 18.96 -1.11 5.96
CA ALA A 14 18.78 -2.17 6.95
C ALA A 14 17.34 -2.72 6.94
N VAL A 15 16.33 -1.85 6.79
CA VAL A 15 14.93 -2.28 6.68
C VAL A 15 14.68 -3.03 5.38
N SER A 16 15.23 -2.58 4.25
CA SER A 16 15.11 -3.28 2.96
C SER A 16 15.75 -4.67 2.98
N GLU A 17 16.94 -4.80 3.58
CA GLU A 17 17.63 -6.10 3.75
C GLU A 17 16.77 -7.09 4.57
N LEU A 18 16.19 -6.62 5.68
CA LEU A 18 15.27 -7.44 6.49
C LEU A 18 13.97 -7.76 5.73
N ALA A 19 13.45 -6.79 4.98
CA ALA A 19 12.23 -6.96 4.20
C ALA A 19 12.37 -8.05 3.13
N GLU A 20 13.53 -8.11 2.46
CA GLU A 20 13.86 -9.15 1.50
C GLU A 20 13.83 -10.55 2.15
N ILE A 21 14.43 -10.70 3.35
CA ILE A 21 14.44 -11.96 4.10
C ILE A 21 13.02 -12.42 4.46
N VAL A 22 12.10 -11.51 4.80
CA VAL A 22 10.70 -11.84 5.12
C VAL A 22 9.80 -11.98 3.88
N GLY A 23 10.39 -11.91 2.68
CA GLY A 23 9.69 -12.10 1.41
C GLY A 23 8.87 -10.90 0.95
N HIS A 24 9.31 -9.67 1.28
CA HIS A 24 8.79 -8.47 0.63
C HIS A 24 9.23 -8.45 -0.83
N HIS A 25 8.28 -8.40 -1.76
CA HIS A 25 8.57 -8.22 -3.18
C HIS A 25 7.36 -7.59 -3.91
N PRO A 26 7.49 -7.15 -5.17
CA PRO A 26 6.44 -6.42 -5.89
C PRO A 26 5.09 -7.13 -6.07
N TYR A 27 4.97 -8.40 -5.70
CA TYR A 27 3.73 -9.18 -5.78
C TYR A 27 3.29 -9.71 -4.40
N ASN A 28 3.92 -9.21 -3.33
CA ASN A 28 3.68 -9.60 -1.95
C ASN A 28 4.15 -8.48 -1.02
N THR A 29 3.30 -7.48 -0.82
CA THR A 29 3.59 -6.36 0.07
C THR A 29 3.58 -6.85 1.52
N LYS A 30 4.75 -6.82 2.18
CA LYS A 30 4.87 -7.10 3.63
C LYS A 30 4.74 -5.85 4.48
N SER A 31 5.37 -4.77 4.05
CA SER A 31 5.32 -3.46 4.69
C SER A 31 4.83 -2.45 3.67
N ILE A 32 3.66 -1.86 3.92
CA ILE A 32 3.12 -0.80 3.07
C ILE A 32 3.96 0.47 3.16
N SER A 33 4.52 0.77 4.33
CA SER A 33 5.39 1.92 4.51
C SER A 33 6.69 1.79 3.70
N LEU A 34 7.27 0.58 3.64
CA LEU A 34 8.44 0.32 2.78
C LEU A 34 8.07 0.43 1.30
N LEU A 35 6.94 -0.15 0.87
CA LEU A 35 6.43 0.01 -0.49
C LEU A 35 6.29 1.50 -0.87
N CYS A 36 5.72 2.30 0.02
CA CYS A 36 5.59 3.74 -0.18
C CYS A 36 6.95 4.43 -0.30
N LEU A 37 7.91 4.09 0.55
CA LEU A 37 9.28 4.63 0.46
C LEU A 37 9.94 4.27 -0.87
N ASP A 38 9.83 3.01 -1.31
CA ASP A 38 10.40 2.52 -2.58
C ASP A 38 9.83 3.28 -3.79
N LEU A 39 8.55 3.65 -3.73
CA LEU A 39 7.85 4.43 -4.76
C LEU A 39 8.03 5.95 -4.59
N GLY A 40 8.73 6.36 -3.53
CA GLY A 40 8.94 7.75 -3.15
C GLY A 40 7.64 8.49 -2.81
N ILE A 41 6.65 7.78 -2.28
CA ILE A 41 5.44 8.35 -1.70
C ILE A 41 5.83 8.99 -0.36
N THR A 42 5.44 10.25 -0.17
CA THR A 42 5.73 11.01 1.04
C THR A 42 4.85 10.56 2.20
N LEU A 43 5.24 10.92 3.43
CA LEU A 43 4.44 10.60 4.62
C LEU A 43 3.04 11.23 4.55
N ASP A 44 2.92 12.45 4.06
CA ASP A 44 1.62 13.15 3.91
C ASP A 44 0.70 12.42 2.91
N GLU A 45 1.22 12.00 1.76
CA GLU A 45 0.46 11.20 0.79
C GLU A 45 0.06 9.84 1.38
N TYR A 46 0.98 9.17 2.09
CA TYR A 46 0.70 7.92 2.78
C TYR A 46 -0.44 8.06 3.81
N GLU A 47 -0.40 9.08 4.65
CA GLU A 47 -1.42 9.31 5.69
C GLU A 47 -2.78 9.63 5.08
N LYS A 48 -2.82 10.39 3.97
CA LYS A 48 -4.05 10.68 3.22
C LYS A 48 -4.68 9.42 2.63
N VAL A 49 -3.87 8.58 1.98
CA VAL A 49 -4.33 7.29 1.43
C VAL A 49 -4.83 6.39 2.56
N PHE A 50 -4.09 6.29 3.67
CA PHE A 50 -4.48 5.50 4.83
C PHE A 50 -5.86 5.93 5.36
N MET A 51 -6.09 7.22 5.55
CA MET A 51 -7.37 7.75 6.00
C MET A 51 -8.51 7.45 5.02
N ALA A 52 -8.27 7.62 3.72
CA ALA A 52 -9.28 7.40 2.69
C ALA A 52 -9.65 5.90 2.56
N PHE A 53 -8.67 5.00 2.55
CA PHE A 53 -8.89 3.56 2.56
C PHE A 53 -9.64 3.12 3.82
N SER A 54 -9.26 3.66 4.99
CA SER A 54 -9.94 3.34 6.26
C SER A 54 -11.41 3.75 6.21
N ARG A 55 -11.71 4.97 5.72
CA ARG A 55 -13.09 5.44 5.55
C ARG A 55 -13.88 4.56 4.57
N LEU A 56 -13.30 4.19 3.44
CA LEU A 56 -13.96 3.32 2.46
C LEU A 56 -14.28 1.96 3.08
N SER A 57 -13.31 1.34 3.77
CA SER A 57 -13.47 0.03 4.40
C SER A 57 -14.53 0.00 5.51
N ASN A 58 -14.69 1.09 6.26
CA ASN A 58 -15.69 1.19 7.33
C ASN A 58 -17.12 1.42 6.81
N ASN A 59 -17.27 1.95 5.60
CA ASN A 59 -18.56 2.34 5.04
C ASN A 59 -19.15 1.30 4.07
N LYS A 60 -18.37 0.30 3.66
CA LYS A 60 -18.77 -0.69 2.67
C LYS A 60 -18.44 -2.10 3.14
N ASN A 61 -19.30 -3.05 2.82
CA ASN A 61 -18.95 -4.46 2.87
C ASN A 61 -18.10 -4.84 1.64
N THR A 62 -17.41 -5.98 1.74
CA THR A 62 -16.52 -6.50 0.69
C THR A 62 -17.18 -6.60 -0.68
N ASP A 63 -18.46 -6.96 -0.75
CA ASP A 63 -19.16 -7.15 -2.03
C ASP A 63 -19.52 -5.84 -2.75
N ALA A 64 -19.57 -4.72 -2.02
CA ALA A 64 -19.85 -3.39 -2.59
C ALA A 64 -18.57 -2.58 -2.89
N MET A 65 -17.39 -3.14 -2.61
CA MET A 65 -16.11 -2.51 -2.91
C MET A 65 -15.70 -2.77 -4.37
N HIS A 66 -15.22 -1.73 -5.04
CA HIS A 66 -14.69 -1.82 -6.40
C HIS A 66 -13.28 -1.27 -6.50
N ILE A 67 -12.42 -1.91 -7.30
CA ILE A 67 -10.99 -1.56 -7.38
C ILE A 67 -10.79 -0.14 -7.90
N GLU A 68 -11.67 0.33 -8.76
CA GLU A 68 -11.66 1.70 -9.30
C GLU A 68 -11.75 2.76 -8.20
N GLU A 69 -12.43 2.48 -7.08
CA GLU A 69 -12.49 3.41 -5.95
C GLU A 69 -11.14 3.55 -5.25
N PHE A 70 -10.40 2.44 -5.12
CA PHE A 70 -9.07 2.45 -4.53
C PHE A 70 -8.06 3.11 -5.47
N LYS A 71 -8.16 2.87 -6.78
CA LYS A 71 -7.36 3.57 -7.79
C LYS A 71 -7.60 5.08 -7.75
N ALA A 72 -8.88 5.49 -7.72
CA ALA A 72 -9.24 6.90 -7.62
C ALA A 72 -8.64 7.54 -6.37
N ILE A 73 -8.75 6.90 -5.21
CA ILE A 73 -8.12 7.38 -3.97
C ILE A 73 -6.59 7.53 -4.13
N LEU A 74 -5.91 6.55 -4.73
CA LEU A 74 -4.46 6.62 -4.91
C LEU A 74 -4.06 7.75 -5.87
N ILE A 75 -4.78 7.93 -6.97
CA ILE A 75 -4.56 9.01 -7.95
C ILE A 75 -4.82 10.38 -7.31
N GLU A 76 -5.90 10.53 -6.55
CA GLU A 76 -6.26 11.79 -5.88
C GLU A 76 -5.26 12.22 -4.80
N ASN A 77 -4.60 11.26 -4.14
CA ASN A 77 -3.79 11.53 -2.95
C ASN A 77 -2.29 11.32 -3.17
N VAL A 78 -1.86 10.79 -4.30
CA VAL A 78 -0.44 10.59 -4.64
C VAL A 78 -0.13 11.31 -5.94
N ALA A 79 0.62 12.40 -5.87
CA ALA A 79 0.82 13.33 -6.99
C ALA A 79 1.53 12.71 -8.22
N LYS A 80 2.14 11.54 -8.04
CA LYS A 80 2.88 10.81 -9.07
C LYS A 80 2.01 9.89 -9.92
N TYR A 81 0.76 9.65 -9.53
CA TYR A 81 -0.12 8.70 -10.20
C TYR A 81 -1.17 9.42 -11.04
N ASP A 82 -1.03 9.32 -12.36
CA ASP A 82 -2.09 9.69 -13.30
C ASP A 82 -2.96 8.48 -13.68
N GLU A 83 -2.40 7.27 -13.58
CA GLU A 83 -3.07 6.00 -13.85
C GLU A 83 -2.45 4.87 -13.02
N LEU A 84 -3.26 3.88 -12.66
CA LEU A 84 -2.83 2.68 -11.94
C LEU A 84 -3.47 1.42 -12.53
N THR A 85 -2.65 0.40 -12.76
CA THR A 85 -3.11 -0.94 -13.08
C THR A 85 -3.74 -1.61 -11.85
N ASP A 86 -4.60 -2.60 -12.08
CA ASP A 86 -5.23 -3.39 -11.01
C ASP A 86 -4.19 -4.05 -10.10
N SER A 87 -3.11 -4.57 -10.70
CA SER A 87 -2.00 -5.17 -9.97
C SER A 87 -1.30 -4.15 -9.06
N GLN A 88 -1.09 -2.92 -9.50
CA GLN A 88 -0.53 -1.87 -8.65
C GLN A 88 -1.48 -1.52 -7.51
N ALA A 89 -2.77 -1.31 -7.79
CA ALA A 89 -3.77 -1.00 -6.77
C ALA A 89 -3.89 -2.13 -5.73
N LEU A 90 -3.90 -3.39 -6.17
CA LEU A 90 -3.94 -4.56 -5.29
C LEU A 90 -2.79 -4.55 -4.29
N ARG A 91 -1.56 -4.20 -4.70
CA ARG A 91 -0.40 -4.15 -3.79
C ARG A 91 -0.59 -3.17 -2.63
N PHE A 92 -1.25 -2.04 -2.88
CA PHE A 92 -1.59 -1.07 -1.84
C PHE A 92 -2.69 -1.61 -0.95
N ILE A 93 -3.76 -2.17 -1.54
CA ILE A 93 -4.89 -2.75 -0.80
C ILE A 93 -4.38 -3.87 0.14
N GLU A 94 -3.60 -4.82 -0.37
CA GLU A 94 -2.98 -5.89 0.44
C GLU A 94 -2.06 -5.34 1.53
N GLY A 95 -1.23 -4.36 1.18
CA GLY A 95 -0.30 -3.72 2.10
C GLY A 95 -1.04 -3.10 3.28
N TYR A 96 -2.04 -2.26 3.02
CA TYR A 96 -2.87 -1.66 4.06
C TYR A 96 -3.67 -2.71 4.83
N ALA A 97 -4.26 -3.69 4.15
CA ALA A 97 -5.05 -4.74 4.78
C ALA A 97 -4.26 -5.50 5.86
N ARG A 98 -3.02 -5.89 5.53
CA ARG A 98 -2.18 -6.69 6.42
C ARG A 98 -1.54 -5.88 7.56
N ASN A 99 -1.31 -4.60 7.35
CA ASN A 99 -0.54 -3.78 8.29
C ASN A 99 -1.45 -2.95 9.21
N TYR A 100 -2.57 -2.42 8.70
CA TYR A 100 -3.32 -1.37 9.40
C TYR A 100 -4.85 -1.43 9.27
N ILE A 101 -5.41 -2.05 8.23
CA ILE A 101 -6.86 -2.02 7.92
C ILE A 101 -7.40 -3.45 7.66
N PRO A 102 -7.49 -4.31 8.69
CA PRO A 102 -7.84 -5.72 8.52
C PRO A 102 -9.18 -5.98 7.81
N GLU A 103 -10.10 -5.03 7.84
CA GLU A 103 -11.39 -5.06 7.15
C GLU A 103 -11.26 -5.17 5.61
N LEU A 104 -10.11 -4.74 5.06
CA LEU A 104 -9.82 -4.87 3.63
C LEU A 104 -9.33 -6.27 3.24
N LEU A 105 -8.97 -7.13 4.20
CA LEU A 105 -8.37 -8.43 3.90
C LEU A 105 -9.26 -9.32 3.02
N PRO A 106 -10.57 -9.49 3.31
CA PRO A 106 -11.43 -10.31 2.46
C PRO A 106 -11.56 -9.78 1.03
N TYR A 107 -11.53 -8.45 0.87
CA TYR A 107 -11.56 -7.82 -0.44
C TYR A 107 -10.25 -8.01 -1.21
N ALA A 108 -9.12 -7.86 -0.52
CA ALA A 108 -7.80 -8.10 -1.10
C ALA A 108 -7.65 -9.54 -1.60
N GLU A 109 -8.11 -10.52 -0.82
CA GLU A 109 -8.08 -11.94 -1.19
C GLU A 109 -8.96 -12.26 -2.41
N LYS A 110 -10.18 -11.71 -2.44
CA LYS A 110 -11.09 -11.81 -3.60
C LYS A 110 -10.42 -11.25 -4.86
N LEU A 111 -9.91 -10.03 -4.79
CA LEU A 111 -9.28 -9.36 -5.93
C LEU A 111 -8.02 -10.09 -6.42
N TYR A 112 -7.21 -10.62 -5.49
CA TYR A 112 -6.04 -11.42 -5.85
C TYR A 112 -6.40 -12.67 -6.65
N LEU A 113 -7.51 -13.35 -6.32
CA LEU A 113 -7.99 -14.50 -7.07
C LEU A 113 -8.50 -14.08 -8.45
N ASP A 114 -9.26 -12.99 -8.53
CA ASP A 114 -9.83 -12.48 -9.78
C ASP A 114 -8.74 -12.07 -10.79
N LEU A 115 -7.61 -11.53 -10.33
CA LEU A 115 -6.50 -11.08 -11.21
C LEU A 115 -5.54 -12.21 -11.64
N ARG A 116 -5.66 -13.42 -11.08
CA ARG A 116 -4.79 -14.56 -11.40
C ARG A 116 -5.41 -15.57 -12.36
N VAL A 117 -6.68 -15.40 -12.71
CA VAL A 117 -7.42 -16.20 -13.70
C VAL A 117 -7.39 -15.50 -15.05
#